data_AF-A0A7V0YJN8-F1
#
_entry.id   AF-A0A7V0YJN8-F1
#
_cell.length_a   1.000
_cell.length_b   1.000
_cell.length_c   1.000
_cell.angle_alpha   90.00
_cell.angle_beta   90.00
_cell.angle_gamma   90.00
#
_symmetry.space_group_name_H-M   'P 1'
#
loop_
_entity.id
_entity.type
_entity.pdbx_description
1 polymer ?
#
loop_
_entity_poly.entity_id
_entity_poly.type
_entity_poly.pdbx_seq_one_letter_code
_entity_poly.pdbx_strand_id
1 'polypeptide(L)'
;MQSGNVWSGTIPGVQDSALVDYFIWAVDNAGNVSINPVDTSRSRYFYLVLNRDLTIQDVQYAPFGNGLGGYLNYRVTLRGIVTADTSDLRGDGGQVSRRAYIQNGTGPWSGIWVAGLYGDELRKGQDVTISGLIREINSHTAIDSVTQLVVNSNNNPEPPAQLVTTGEIGGKAKGTLSAEKWEGVLIRFDSVTVTNTNADGNPGPGGGGNSNFGEVLINDGSGNLRLETQEGPHRFHNYWSTTLPANKTTPLNVGDRFSTIKGILFFSFSNYKIVPRKDDDFIGYQTGVEDEALPDRFILKQNYPNPFNPSTIIEYNLPENAVVTLKIYDLMGREVKTLVNSEYQTKGLYKYFLNAGELSSGVYFYQLKSDKFSSTKKMILLR
;
A
#
# COMPACT_ATOMS: atom_id res chain seq x y z
N MET A 1 -7.85 1.57 -50.45
CA MET A 1 -7.93 2.51 -51.59
C MET A 1 -7.39 3.86 -51.12
N GLN A 2 -6.79 4.65 -52.01
CA GLN A 2 -6.36 6.03 -51.69
C GLN A 2 -7.33 7.01 -52.38
N SER A 3 -7.83 7.99 -51.62
CA SER A 3 -8.59 9.11 -52.14
C SER A 3 -8.06 10.39 -51.50
N GLY A 4 -7.24 11.15 -52.24
CA GLY A 4 -6.51 12.30 -51.70
C GLY A 4 -5.56 11.89 -50.57
N ASN A 5 -5.74 12.51 -49.39
CA ASN A 5 -4.97 12.23 -48.17
C ASN A 5 -5.60 11.15 -47.28
N VAL A 6 -6.59 10.40 -47.79
CA VAL A 6 -7.26 9.33 -47.05
C VAL A 6 -6.84 7.97 -47.62
N TRP A 7 -6.27 7.13 -46.77
CA TRP A 7 -5.99 5.73 -47.05
C TRP A 7 -6.99 4.85 -46.30
N SER A 8 -7.56 3.88 -47.00
CA SER A 8 -8.44 2.87 -46.42
C SER A 8 -7.93 1.46 -46.71
N GLY A 9 -8.12 0.56 -45.75
CA GLY A 9 -7.90 -0.87 -45.88
C GLY A 9 -9.06 -1.65 -45.25
N THR A 10 -9.25 -2.88 -45.68
CA THR A 10 -10.23 -3.79 -45.08
C THR A 10 -9.47 -4.87 -44.35
N ILE A 11 -9.78 -5.04 -43.06
CA ILE A 11 -9.30 -6.18 -42.29
C ILE A 11 -10.17 -7.39 -42.67
N PRO A 12 -9.58 -8.51 -43.12
CA PRO A 12 -10.35 -9.72 -43.43
C PRO A 12 -11.17 -10.19 -42.23
N GLY A 13 -12.30 -10.86 -42.50
CA GLY A 13 -13.08 -11.49 -41.44
C GLY A 13 -12.25 -12.55 -40.70
N VAL A 14 -12.34 -12.54 -39.38
CA VAL A 14 -11.69 -13.52 -38.49
C VAL A 14 -12.74 -14.22 -37.63
N GLN A 15 -12.34 -15.33 -37.00
CA GLN A 15 -13.21 -16.11 -36.14
C GLN A 15 -13.66 -15.34 -34.89
N ASP A 16 -14.75 -15.79 -34.28
CA ASP A 16 -15.22 -15.28 -32.99
C ASP A 16 -14.15 -15.41 -31.91
N SER A 17 -14.14 -14.46 -30.97
CA SER A 17 -13.16 -14.29 -29.89
C SER A 17 -11.72 -14.03 -30.36
N ALA A 18 -11.49 -13.76 -31.64
CA ALA A 18 -10.16 -13.37 -32.13
C ALA A 18 -9.77 -11.96 -31.65
N LEU A 19 -8.53 -11.82 -31.18
CA LEU A 19 -7.88 -10.53 -31.00
C LEU A 19 -7.32 -10.09 -32.36
N VAL A 20 -7.85 -8.98 -32.87
CA VAL A 20 -7.27 -8.31 -34.04
C VAL A 20 -6.49 -7.12 -33.54
N ASP A 21 -5.18 -7.11 -33.77
CA ASP A 21 -4.31 -5.98 -33.49
C ASP A 21 -3.66 -5.44 -34.77
N TYR A 22 -3.41 -4.15 -34.80
CA TYR A 22 -2.80 -3.48 -35.93
C TYR A 22 -2.04 -2.21 -35.50
N PHE A 23 -1.17 -1.77 -36.39
CA PHE A 23 -0.52 -0.46 -36.34
C PHE A 23 -0.44 0.07 -37.77
N ILE A 24 -0.25 1.37 -37.90
CA ILE A 24 -0.16 2.05 -39.18
C ILE A 24 1.30 2.41 -39.38
N TRP A 25 1.83 2.20 -40.59
CA TRP A 25 3.12 2.73 -40.98
C TRP A 25 3.03 3.35 -42.38
N ALA A 26 3.86 4.35 -42.64
CA ALA A 26 3.94 5.04 -43.91
C ALA A 26 5.41 5.28 -44.28
N VAL A 27 5.68 5.27 -45.59
CA VAL A 27 7.00 5.59 -46.15
C VAL A 27 6.84 6.79 -47.07
N ASP A 28 7.71 7.80 -46.91
CA ASP A 28 7.74 8.94 -47.81
C ASP A 28 8.58 8.70 -49.07
N ASN A 29 8.61 9.67 -49.98
CA ASN A 29 9.37 9.58 -51.24
C ASN A 29 10.90 9.57 -51.03
N ALA A 30 11.39 9.91 -49.84
CA ALA A 30 12.80 9.85 -49.46
C ALA A 30 13.15 8.53 -48.75
N GLY A 31 12.18 7.62 -48.57
CA GLY A 31 12.37 6.35 -47.88
C GLY A 31 12.28 6.44 -46.36
N ASN A 32 11.88 7.58 -45.78
CA ASN A 32 11.69 7.72 -44.34
C ASN A 32 10.43 6.99 -43.91
N VAL A 33 10.50 6.28 -42.79
CA VAL A 33 9.38 5.51 -42.23
C VAL A 33 8.81 6.22 -41.02
N SER A 34 7.48 6.34 -40.97
CA SER A 34 6.73 6.74 -39.78
C SER A 34 5.82 5.58 -39.35
N ILE A 35 5.73 5.32 -38.04
CA ILE A 35 4.94 4.23 -37.45
C ILE A 35 4.06 4.80 -36.34
N ASN A 36 2.82 4.34 -36.27
CA ASN A 36 1.85 4.73 -35.27
C ASN A 36 1.03 3.51 -34.79
N PRO A 37 1.08 3.15 -33.50
CA PRO A 37 1.90 3.76 -32.44
C PRO A 37 3.41 3.55 -32.65
N VAL A 38 4.25 4.41 -32.07
CA VAL A 38 5.72 4.36 -32.25
C VAL A 38 6.32 3.08 -31.65
N ASP A 39 5.88 2.70 -30.45
CA ASP A 39 6.26 1.45 -29.80
C ASP A 39 5.17 0.39 -30.01
N THR A 40 5.28 -0.33 -31.11
CA THR A 40 4.35 -1.41 -31.45
C THR A 40 4.53 -2.67 -30.59
N SER A 41 5.55 -2.74 -29.73
CA SER A 41 5.69 -3.83 -28.77
C SER A 41 4.82 -3.62 -27.53
N ARG A 42 4.53 -2.35 -27.19
CA ARG A 42 3.75 -1.97 -26.00
C ARG A 42 2.42 -1.29 -26.31
N SER A 43 2.20 -0.86 -27.54
CA SER A 43 1.00 -0.12 -27.94
C SER A 43 0.63 -0.50 -29.35
N ARG A 44 -0.47 -1.25 -29.49
CA ARG A 44 -1.12 -1.54 -30.76
C ARG A 44 -2.57 -1.12 -30.66
N TYR A 45 -3.14 -0.71 -31.79
CA TYR A 45 -4.59 -0.65 -31.89
C TYR A 45 -5.12 -2.08 -31.91
N PHE A 46 -6.23 -2.33 -31.23
CA PHE A 46 -6.83 -3.66 -31.26
C PHE A 46 -8.32 -3.61 -30.98
N TYR A 47 -9.00 -4.69 -31.36
CA TYR A 47 -10.36 -4.99 -30.96
C TYR A 47 -10.55 -6.51 -30.86
N LEU A 48 -11.54 -6.92 -30.06
CA LEU A 48 -12.01 -8.30 -30.01
C LEU A 48 -13.17 -8.47 -30.98
N VAL A 49 -13.14 -9.52 -31.79
CA VAL A 49 -14.30 -9.94 -32.59
C VAL A 49 -15.21 -10.77 -31.70
N LEU A 50 -16.41 -10.26 -31.42
CA LEU A 50 -17.34 -10.88 -30.47
C LEU A 50 -18.74 -11.01 -31.09
N ASN A 51 -19.32 -12.20 -31.01
CA ASN A 51 -20.70 -12.49 -31.41
C ASN A 51 -21.69 -12.51 -30.22
N ARG A 52 -21.28 -11.91 -29.11
CA ARG A 52 -22.02 -11.81 -27.84
C ARG A 52 -21.91 -10.38 -27.29
N ASP A 53 -22.74 -10.07 -26.30
CA ASP A 53 -22.64 -8.81 -25.56
C ASP A 53 -21.26 -8.65 -24.91
N LEU A 54 -20.84 -7.40 -24.75
CA LEU A 54 -19.59 -7.04 -24.08
C LEU A 54 -19.64 -7.37 -22.60
N THR A 55 -18.51 -7.84 -22.11
CA THR A 55 -18.23 -8.08 -20.69
C THR A 55 -17.27 -7.03 -20.16
N ILE A 56 -17.17 -6.93 -18.83
CA ILE A 56 -16.17 -6.04 -18.21
C ILE A 56 -14.76 -6.48 -18.61
N GLN A 57 -14.50 -7.80 -18.71
CA GLN A 57 -13.20 -8.29 -19.17
C GLN A 57 -12.84 -7.79 -20.57
N ASP A 58 -13.77 -7.78 -21.52
CA ASP A 58 -13.47 -7.34 -22.89
C ASP A 58 -13.06 -5.85 -22.92
N VAL A 59 -13.71 -5.03 -22.09
CA VAL A 59 -13.44 -3.59 -21.99
C VAL A 59 -12.12 -3.29 -21.29
N GLN A 60 -11.83 -4.02 -20.22
CA GLN A 60 -10.63 -3.86 -19.40
C GLN A 60 -9.39 -4.49 -20.04
N TYR A 61 -9.55 -5.49 -20.92
CA TYR A 61 -8.43 -6.23 -21.49
C TYR A 61 -7.41 -5.31 -22.19
N ALA A 62 -6.21 -5.22 -21.61
CA ALA A 62 -5.10 -4.40 -22.12
C ALA A 62 -3.83 -5.24 -22.34
N PRO A 63 -3.76 -6.04 -23.42
CA PRO A 63 -2.73 -7.08 -23.58
C PRO A 63 -1.33 -6.57 -23.93
N PHE A 64 -1.18 -5.31 -24.34
CA PHE A 64 0.09 -4.77 -24.81
C PHE A 64 0.89 -4.07 -23.71
N GLY A 65 0.36 -4.01 -22.48
CA GLY A 65 1.10 -3.54 -21.33
C GLY A 65 1.32 -2.02 -21.25
N ASN A 66 0.52 -1.25 -21.97
CA ASN A 66 0.35 0.20 -21.76
C ASN A 66 -0.82 0.53 -20.81
N GLY A 67 -1.58 -0.48 -20.38
CA GLY A 67 -2.76 -0.31 -19.53
C GLY A 67 -3.95 0.36 -20.24
N LEU A 68 -4.03 0.25 -21.58
CA LEU A 68 -5.13 0.82 -22.35
C LEU A 68 -5.97 -0.29 -23.00
N GLY A 69 -7.25 -0.34 -22.64
CA GLY A 69 -8.24 -1.23 -23.25
C GLY A 69 -8.67 -0.79 -24.66
N GLY A 70 -9.19 -1.72 -25.46
CA GLY A 70 -9.58 -1.49 -26.86
C GLY A 70 -10.84 -0.64 -27.04
N TYR A 71 -11.58 -0.37 -25.96
CA TYR A 71 -12.87 0.33 -25.98
C TYR A 71 -12.80 1.77 -25.48
N LEU A 72 -11.60 2.34 -25.31
CA LEU A 72 -11.44 3.72 -24.89
C LEU A 72 -12.18 4.70 -25.84
N ASN A 73 -12.99 5.59 -25.28
CA ASN A 73 -13.89 6.52 -25.98
C ASN A 73 -15.08 5.88 -26.71
N TYR A 74 -15.35 4.58 -26.52
CA TYR A 74 -16.58 3.95 -26.99
C TYR A 74 -17.67 3.99 -25.91
N ARG A 75 -18.93 4.09 -26.34
CA ARG A 75 -20.06 3.83 -25.46
C ARG A 75 -20.35 2.34 -25.43
N VAL A 76 -20.47 1.78 -24.23
CA VAL A 76 -20.71 0.35 -24.00
C VAL A 76 -21.82 0.17 -22.98
N THR A 77 -22.39 -1.03 -22.96
CA THR A 77 -23.31 -1.49 -21.91
C THR A 77 -22.69 -2.70 -21.23
N LEU A 78 -22.53 -2.63 -19.91
CA LEU A 78 -21.86 -3.67 -19.10
C LEU A 78 -22.76 -4.07 -17.94
N ARG A 79 -22.74 -5.35 -17.57
CA ARG A 79 -23.45 -5.88 -16.39
C ARG A 79 -22.46 -6.44 -15.37
N GLY A 80 -22.71 -6.20 -14.09
CA GLY A 80 -21.90 -6.76 -13.00
C GLY A 80 -22.48 -6.54 -11.61
N ILE A 81 -21.90 -7.20 -10.62
CA ILE A 81 -22.19 -7.04 -9.19
C ILE A 81 -21.35 -5.89 -8.63
N VAL A 82 -21.98 -4.96 -7.90
CA VAL A 82 -21.28 -3.91 -7.16
C VAL A 82 -20.44 -4.54 -6.04
N THR A 83 -19.12 -4.42 -6.13
CA THR A 83 -18.13 -4.96 -5.17
C THR A 83 -17.58 -3.89 -4.24
N ALA A 84 -17.67 -2.62 -4.61
CA ALA A 84 -17.42 -1.51 -3.70
C ALA A 84 -18.35 -0.37 -4.07
N ASP A 85 -18.86 0.36 -3.09
CA ASP A 85 -19.66 1.57 -3.31
C ASP A 85 -19.04 2.81 -2.64
N THR A 86 -19.69 3.96 -2.83
CA THR A 86 -19.21 5.25 -2.32
C THR A 86 -19.25 5.38 -0.81
N SER A 87 -19.83 4.41 -0.08
CA SER A 87 -19.76 4.29 1.38
C SER A 87 -18.50 3.55 1.83
N ASP A 88 -18.00 2.64 0.99
CA ASP A 88 -16.72 1.93 1.13
C ASP A 88 -15.56 2.86 0.75
N LEU A 89 -15.58 3.41 -0.47
CA LEU A 89 -14.50 4.21 -1.03
C LEU A 89 -14.94 5.67 -1.15
N ARG A 90 -14.85 6.37 -0.02
CA ARG A 90 -15.33 7.75 0.14
C ARG A 90 -14.40 8.81 -0.46
N GLY A 91 -13.27 8.41 -1.04
CA GLY A 91 -12.20 9.33 -1.37
C GLY A 91 -11.57 9.96 -0.13
N ASP A 92 -10.61 10.84 -0.35
CA ASP A 92 -9.80 11.48 0.70
C ASP A 92 -10.19 12.95 0.94
N GLY A 93 -11.26 13.43 0.29
CA GLY A 93 -11.67 14.84 0.35
C GLY A 93 -10.74 15.80 -0.42
N GLY A 94 -9.79 15.26 -1.20
CA GLY A 94 -8.80 16.00 -1.97
C GLY A 94 -8.55 15.39 -3.36
N GLN A 95 -7.50 14.60 -3.49
CA GLN A 95 -6.99 14.13 -4.80
C GLN A 95 -7.62 12.83 -5.29
N VAL A 96 -8.32 12.10 -4.41
CA VAL A 96 -9.01 10.85 -4.75
C VAL A 96 -10.52 11.05 -4.60
N SER A 97 -11.25 10.84 -5.69
CA SER A 97 -12.71 10.94 -5.71
C SER A 97 -13.39 9.72 -5.05
N ARG A 98 -14.68 9.88 -4.71
CA ARG A 98 -15.54 8.76 -4.33
C ARG A 98 -15.61 7.76 -5.48
N ARG A 99 -15.54 6.47 -5.17
CA ARG A 99 -15.48 5.41 -6.20
C ARG A 99 -16.47 4.29 -5.90
N ALA A 100 -16.96 3.68 -6.98
CA ALA A 100 -17.73 2.46 -6.93
C ALA A 100 -17.22 1.50 -8.01
N TYR A 101 -17.17 0.22 -7.70
CA TYR A 101 -16.66 -0.82 -8.61
C TYR A 101 -17.71 -1.89 -8.82
N ILE A 102 -17.83 -2.34 -10.07
CA ILE A 102 -18.64 -3.50 -10.43
C ILE A 102 -17.76 -4.62 -10.99
N GLN A 103 -18.18 -5.86 -10.79
CA GLN A 103 -17.52 -7.04 -11.36
C GLN A 103 -18.49 -8.04 -11.97
N ASN A 104 -18.09 -8.69 -13.06
CA ASN A 104 -18.86 -9.75 -13.70
C ASN A 104 -18.15 -11.12 -13.63
N GLY A 105 -17.16 -11.26 -12.74
CA GLY A 105 -16.38 -12.47 -12.53
C GLY A 105 -15.40 -12.34 -11.36
N THR A 106 -14.49 -13.31 -11.23
CA THR A 106 -13.45 -13.38 -10.20
C THR A 106 -12.03 -13.34 -10.77
N GLY A 107 -11.90 -13.43 -12.09
CA GLY A 107 -10.62 -13.56 -12.77
C GLY A 107 -10.00 -12.23 -13.16
N PRO A 108 -8.89 -12.26 -13.91
CA PRO A 108 -8.30 -11.06 -14.48
C PRO A 108 -9.32 -10.21 -15.27
N TRP A 109 -9.16 -8.90 -15.21
CA TRP A 109 -9.92 -7.88 -15.96
C TRP A 109 -11.40 -7.81 -15.61
N SER A 110 -11.87 -8.49 -14.55
CA SER A 110 -13.30 -8.59 -14.28
C SER A 110 -13.89 -7.42 -13.51
N GLY A 111 -13.11 -6.36 -13.20
CA GLY A 111 -13.54 -5.23 -12.40
C GLY A 111 -13.38 -3.90 -13.13
N ILE A 112 -14.31 -2.98 -12.93
CA ILE A 112 -14.27 -1.64 -13.54
C ILE A 112 -14.84 -0.59 -12.59
N TRP A 113 -14.20 0.58 -12.60
CA TRP A 113 -14.67 1.76 -11.89
C TRP A 113 -15.89 2.38 -12.60
N VAL A 114 -16.92 2.73 -11.85
CA VAL A 114 -18.06 3.55 -12.29
C VAL A 114 -17.87 4.99 -11.76
N ALA A 115 -17.52 5.92 -12.64
CA ALA A 115 -17.19 7.31 -12.29
C ALA A 115 -18.33 8.31 -12.56
N GLY A 116 -19.17 8.05 -13.56
CA GLY A 116 -20.16 9.01 -14.07
C GLY A 116 -21.49 9.08 -13.29
N LEU A 117 -21.52 8.70 -12.01
CA LEU A 117 -22.73 8.72 -11.17
C LEU A 117 -22.64 9.84 -10.12
N TYR A 118 -23.77 10.48 -9.82
CA TYR A 118 -23.82 11.57 -8.84
C TYR A 118 -24.38 11.05 -7.50
N GLY A 119 -23.49 10.76 -6.54
CA GLY A 119 -23.86 10.39 -5.18
C GLY A 119 -23.94 8.89 -4.93
N ASP A 120 -24.72 8.49 -3.93
CA ASP A 120 -24.81 7.11 -3.44
C ASP A 120 -25.83 6.28 -4.26
N GLU A 121 -25.68 6.21 -5.59
CA GLU A 121 -26.63 5.50 -6.46
C GLU A 121 -26.44 3.98 -6.44
N LEU A 122 -25.22 3.50 -6.19
CA LEU A 122 -24.88 2.08 -6.13
C LEU A 122 -24.76 1.60 -4.69
N ARG A 123 -25.18 0.36 -4.44
CA ARG A 123 -24.98 -0.36 -3.18
C ARG A 123 -24.30 -1.69 -3.43
N LYS A 124 -23.32 -2.03 -2.59
CA LYS A 124 -22.64 -3.32 -2.63
C LYS A 124 -23.63 -4.48 -2.65
N GLY A 125 -23.38 -5.47 -3.52
CA GLY A 125 -24.27 -6.62 -3.75
C GLY A 125 -25.42 -6.37 -4.75
N GLN A 126 -25.56 -5.18 -5.31
CA GLN A 126 -26.49 -4.97 -6.43
C GLN A 126 -25.93 -5.59 -7.71
N ASP A 127 -26.78 -6.30 -8.46
CA ASP A 127 -26.53 -6.65 -9.86
C ASP A 127 -27.05 -5.50 -10.72
N VAL A 128 -26.17 -4.87 -11.48
CA VAL A 128 -26.49 -3.68 -12.27
C VAL A 128 -26.08 -3.83 -13.72
N THR A 129 -26.87 -3.22 -14.61
CA THR A 129 -26.54 -3.01 -16.03
C THR A 129 -26.35 -1.51 -16.25
N ILE A 130 -25.17 -1.11 -16.72
CA ILE A 130 -24.76 0.29 -16.88
C ILE A 130 -24.35 0.55 -18.32
N SER A 131 -24.91 1.60 -18.92
CA SER A 131 -24.50 2.12 -20.22
C SER A 131 -23.78 3.45 -20.05
N GLY A 132 -22.58 3.59 -20.60
CA GLY A 132 -21.76 4.78 -20.44
C GLY A 132 -20.59 4.84 -21.42
N LEU A 133 -19.82 5.93 -21.35
CA LEU A 133 -18.61 6.15 -22.16
C LEU A 133 -17.40 5.62 -21.41
N ILE A 134 -16.57 4.82 -22.07
CA ILE A 134 -15.30 4.37 -21.47
C ILE A 134 -14.26 5.48 -21.54
N ARG A 135 -13.65 5.81 -20.39
CA ARG A 135 -12.62 6.84 -20.24
C ARG A 135 -11.46 6.33 -19.39
N GLU A 136 -10.28 6.87 -19.66
CA GLU A 136 -9.16 6.84 -18.73
C GLU A 136 -9.28 8.03 -17.78
N ILE A 137 -9.49 7.78 -16.49
CA ILE A 137 -9.54 8.80 -15.46
C ILE A 137 -8.41 8.54 -14.48
N ASN A 138 -7.44 9.46 -14.40
CA ASN A 138 -6.27 9.32 -13.53
C ASN A 138 -5.59 7.95 -13.66
N SER A 139 -5.38 7.51 -14.90
CA SER A 139 -4.79 6.21 -15.23
C SER A 139 -5.61 4.96 -14.94
N HIS A 140 -6.93 5.09 -14.74
CA HIS A 140 -7.84 3.95 -14.63
C HIS A 140 -8.88 3.94 -15.74
N THR A 141 -9.16 2.75 -16.26
CA THR A 141 -10.29 2.54 -17.14
C THR A 141 -11.60 2.55 -16.34
N ALA A 142 -12.51 3.45 -16.71
CA ALA A 142 -13.78 3.65 -16.02
C ALA A 142 -14.96 3.78 -17.00
N ILE A 143 -16.15 3.38 -16.52
CA ILE A 143 -17.42 3.79 -17.12
C ILE A 143 -17.74 5.20 -16.60
N ASP A 144 -17.71 6.17 -17.50
CA ASP A 144 -18.01 7.57 -17.26
C ASP A 144 -19.25 8.01 -18.05
N SER A 145 -19.73 9.23 -17.82
CA SER A 145 -20.82 9.86 -18.60
C SER A 145 -22.00 8.90 -18.78
N VAL A 146 -22.43 8.31 -17.66
CA VAL A 146 -23.44 7.24 -17.60
C VAL A 146 -24.75 7.76 -18.17
N THR A 147 -25.31 7.02 -19.11
CA THR A 147 -26.60 7.34 -19.76
C THR A 147 -27.73 6.43 -19.30
N GLN A 148 -27.40 5.28 -18.72
CA GLN A 148 -28.38 4.34 -18.19
C GLN A 148 -27.79 3.55 -17.03
N LEU A 149 -28.58 3.39 -15.98
CA LEU A 149 -28.32 2.50 -14.85
C LEU A 149 -29.60 1.71 -14.57
N VAL A 150 -29.51 0.38 -14.60
CA VAL A 150 -30.59 -0.53 -14.23
C VAL A 150 -30.11 -1.42 -13.08
N VAL A 151 -30.82 -1.42 -11.96
CA VAL A 151 -30.60 -2.38 -10.87
C VAL A 151 -31.45 -3.62 -11.17
N ASN A 152 -30.81 -4.72 -11.54
CA ASN A 152 -31.44 -5.98 -11.90
C ASN A 152 -31.91 -6.75 -10.64
N SER A 153 -31.09 -6.75 -9.59
CA SER A 153 -31.41 -7.38 -8.30
C SER A 153 -30.53 -6.78 -7.19
N ASN A 154 -30.91 -7.02 -5.92
CA ASN A 154 -30.21 -6.54 -4.74
C ASN A 154 -29.71 -7.70 -3.88
N ASN A 155 -28.76 -7.44 -2.99
CA ASN A 155 -28.25 -8.39 -1.98
C ASN A 155 -27.68 -9.70 -2.56
N ASN A 156 -27.11 -9.63 -3.75
CA ASN A 156 -26.37 -10.75 -4.35
C ASN A 156 -25.03 -10.94 -3.61
N PRO A 157 -24.53 -12.19 -3.53
CA PRO A 157 -23.18 -12.42 -3.02
C PRO A 157 -22.16 -11.75 -3.94
N GLU A 158 -21.15 -11.14 -3.34
CA GLU A 158 -19.99 -10.62 -4.07
C GLU A 158 -19.19 -11.79 -4.68
N PRO A 159 -18.56 -11.61 -5.85
CA PRO A 159 -17.56 -12.55 -6.32
C PRO A 159 -16.47 -12.75 -5.25
N PRO A 160 -16.02 -13.98 -4.98
CA PRO A 160 -14.97 -14.22 -3.99
C PRO A 160 -13.70 -13.46 -4.37
N ALA A 161 -13.05 -12.86 -3.37
CA ALA A 161 -11.79 -12.16 -3.55
C ALA A 161 -10.69 -13.13 -4.03
N GLN A 162 -10.07 -12.81 -5.15
CA GLN A 162 -9.09 -13.68 -5.79
C GLN A 162 -7.74 -13.60 -5.06
N LEU A 163 -7.14 -14.76 -4.77
CA LEU A 163 -5.82 -14.83 -4.14
C LEU A 163 -4.73 -14.42 -5.16
N VAL A 164 -3.91 -13.46 -4.75
CA VAL A 164 -2.75 -12.94 -5.49
C VAL A 164 -1.58 -12.85 -4.52
N THR A 165 -0.34 -12.86 -5.03
CA THR A 165 0.85 -12.65 -4.20
C THR A 165 1.29 -11.19 -4.21
N THR A 166 1.82 -10.68 -3.09
CA THR A 166 2.23 -9.27 -3.00
C THR A 166 3.32 -8.91 -4.01
N GLY A 167 4.20 -9.85 -4.38
CA GLY A 167 5.25 -9.68 -5.40
C GLY A 167 4.76 -9.71 -6.86
N GLU A 168 3.56 -10.22 -7.14
CA GLU A 168 2.93 -10.14 -8.46
C GLU A 168 2.55 -8.69 -8.82
N ILE A 169 2.21 -7.90 -7.79
CA ILE A 169 1.67 -6.54 -7.89
C ILE A 169 2.70 -5.47 -7.48
N GLY A 170 3.42 -5.75 -6.40
CA GLY A 170 4.29 -4.81 -5.72
C GLY A 170 5.40 -4.25 -6.61
N GLY A 171 5.55 -2.92 -6.60
CA GLY A 171 6.61 -2.22 -7.33
C GLY A 171 6.54 -2.33 -8.86
N LYS A 172 5.45 -2.85 -9.43
CA LYS A 172 5.27 -2.91 -10.87
C LYS A 172 4.90 -1.54 -11.44
N ALA A 173 5.44 -1.23 -12.61
CA ALA A 173 5.06 -0.03 -13.36
C ALA A 173 3.67 -0.19 -13.98
N LYS A 174 2.99 0.93 -14.28
CA LYS A 174 1.68 0.94 -14.96
C LYS A 174 1.68 0.02 -16.19
N GLY A 175 0.61 -0.72 -16.40
CA GLY A 175 0.46 -1.60 -17.55
C GLY A 175 1.30 -2.88 -17.45
N THR A 176 2.04 -3.12 -16.38
CA THR A 176 2.70 -4.43 -16.20
C THR A 176 1.62 -5.50 -16.08
N LEU A 177 1.51 -6.39 -17.07
CA LEU A 177 0.39 -7.33 -17.20
C LEU A 177 0.13 -8.20 -15.96
N SER A 178 1.17 -8.52 -15.18
CA SER A 178 1.00 -9.28 -13.93
C SER A 178 0.13 -8.53 -12.92
N ALA A 179 0.23 -7.20 -12.87
CA ALA A 179 -0.49 -6.33 -11.95
C ALA A 179 -1.73 -5.69 -12.59
N GLU A 180 -1.58 -5.15 -13.80
CA GLU A 180 -2.63 -4.43 -14.53
C GLU A 180 -3.92 -5.22 -14.65
N LYS A 181 -3.80 -6.53 -14.88
CA LYS A 181 -4.95 -7.42 -15.04
C LYS A 181 -5.84 -7.51 -13.79
N TRP A 182 -5.39 -7.02 -12.65
CA TRP A 182 -6.11 -7.01 -11.39
C TRP A 182 -6.65 -5.62 -11.02
N GLU A 183 -6.37 -4.58 -11.81
CA GLU A 183 -6.87 -3.22 -11.53
C GLU A 183 -8.39 -3.19 -11.44
N GLY A 184 -8.94 -2.57 -10.39
CA GLY A 184 -10.37 -2.53 -10.12
C GLY A 184 -10.98 -3.87 -9.68
N VAL A 185 -10.18 -4.93 -9.54
CA VAL A 185 -10.63 -6.25 -9.09
C VAL A 185 -10.53 -6.36 -7.56
N LEU A 186 -11.54 -7.00 -6.95
CA LEU A 186 -11.54 -7.43 -5.56
C LEU A 186 -10.59 -8.63 -5.41
N ILE A 187 -9.44 -8.38 -4.80
CA ILE A 187 -8.37 -9.36 -4.59
C ILE A 187 -8.06 -9.52 -3.10
N ARG A 188 -7.27 -10.55 -2.79
CA ARG A 188 -6.78 -10.80 -1.44
C ARG A 188 -5.35 -11.32 -1.43
N PHE A 189 -4.68 -11.04 -0.32
CA PHE A 189 -3.35 -11.53 0.01
C PHE A 189 -3.44 -12.26 1.36
N ASP A 190 -2.84 -13.43 1.45
CA ASP A 190 -2.85 -14.24 2.67
C ASP A 190 -1.48 -14.17 3.37
N SER A 191 -1.47 -14.31 4.70
CA SER A 191 -0.25 -14.37 5.52
C SER A 191 0.69 -13.16 5.34
N VAL A 192 0.12 -11.96 5.33
CA VAL A 192 0.89 -10.73 5.11
C VAL A 192 1.46 -10.16 6.41
N THR A 193 2.68 -9.62 6.32
CA THR A 193 3.35 -8.89 7.40
C THR A 193 3.63 -7.46 6.96
N VAL A 194 3.41 -6.48 7.84
CA VAL A 194 3.79 -5.08 7.62
C VAL A 194 5.31 -4.98 7.67
N THR A 195 5.96 -4.58 6.57
CA THR A 195 7.42 -4.49 6.46
C THR A 195 7.93 -3.06 6.56
N ASN A 196 7.08 -2.06 6.32
CA ASN A 196 7.42 -0.66 6.49
C ASN A 196 6.15 0.15 6.77
N THR A 197 6.19 1.01 7.79
CA THR A 197 5.07 1.90 8.15
C THR A 197 4.99 3.16 7.29
N ASN A 198 5.92 3.34 6.36
CA ASN A 198 5.95 4.42 5.39
C ASN A 198 6.39 3.89 4.01
N ALA A 199 5.44 3.76 3.08
CA ALA A 199 5.68 3.27 1.74
C ALA A 199 6.56 4.17 0.85
N ASP A 200 6.68 5.47 1.16
CA ASP A 200 7.49 6.44 0.41
C ASP A 200 8.89 6.66 1.01
N GLY A 201 9.18 6.07 2.17
CA GLY A 201 10.48 6.16 2.83
C GLY A 201 10.63 7.34 3.80
N ASN A 202 11.70 7.31 4.59
CA ASN A 202 11.96 8.23 5.71
C ASN A 202 12.43 9.63 5.25
N PRO A 203 12.16 10.71 6.03
CA PRO A 203 11.77 10.70 7.45
C PRO A 203 10.25 10.78 7.74
N GLY A 204 9.77 9.79 8.50
CA GLY A 204 8.54 9.82 9.30
C GLY A 204 8.72 10.23 10.76
N PRO A 205 7.66 10.25 11.58
CA PRO A 205 7.41 11.33 12.54
C PRO A 205 8.56 11.53 13.56
N GLY A 206 9.07 12.77 13.61
CA GLY A 206 10.23 13.17 14.42
C GLY A 206 11.32 13.93 13.65
N GLY A 207 11.21 14.11 12.32
CA GLY A 207 12.28 14.75 11.54
C GLY A 207 11.95 15.33 10.17
N GLY A 208 10.67 15.47 9.80
CA GLY A 208 10.23 16.43 8.77
C GLY A 208 10.29 15.96 7.31
N GLY A 209 9.15 15.46 6.81
CA GLY A 209 8.87 15.31 5.37
C GLY A 209 7.96 14.13 5.05
N ASN A 210 6.72 14.10 5.56
CA ASN A 210 5.92 12.87 5.67
C ASN A 210 4.55 12.96 4.96
N SER A 211 4.54 12.94 3.63
CA SER A 211 3.30 12.84 2.84
C SER A 211 3.21 11.48 2.18
N ASN A 212 3.13 10.41 2.99
CA ASN A 212 2.93 9.04 2.49
C ASN A 212 1.46 8.64 2.38
N PHE A 213 0.54 9.59 2.61
CA PHE A 213 -0.92 9.37 2.52
C PHE A 213 -1.41 8.17 3.35
N GLY A 214 -0.72 7.83 4.45
CA GLY A 214 -1.04 6.66 5.27
C GLY A 214 -0.74 5.31 4.62
N GLU A 215 0.00 5.29 3.52
CA GLU A 215 0.40 4.07 2.83
C GLU A 215 1.54 3.35 3.58
N VAL A 216 1.37 2.04 3.77
CA VAL A 216 2.37 1.14 4.36
C VAL A 216 2.79 0.06 3.37
N LEU A 217 3.89 -0.64 3.64
CA LEU A 217 4.28 -1.83 2.87
C LEU A 217 3.90 -3.10 3.63
N ILE A 218 3.28 -4.04 2.90
CA ILE A 218 2.96 -5.39 3.36
C ILE A 218 3.64 -6.44 2.47
N ASN A 219 3.91 -7.62 2.99
CA ASN A 219 4.62 -8.69 2.29
C ASN A 219 4.15 -10.08 2.76
N ASP A 220 3.84 -10.97 1.82
CA ASP A 220 3.48 -12.38 2.06
C ASP A 220 4.66 -13.36 1.92
N GLY A 221 5.88 -12.83 1.73
CA GLY A 221 7.11 -13.57 1.41
C GLY A 221 7.54 -13.44 -0.05
N SER A 222 6.67 -12.97 -0.96
CA SER A 222 6.97 -12.83 -2.39
C SER A 222 7.47 -11.45 -2.82
N GLY A 223 7.30 -10.42 -1.99
CA GLY A 223 7.69 -9.03 -2.29
C GLY A 223 6.82 -7.99 -1.58
N ASN A 224 7.26 -6.74 -1.53
CA ASN A 224 6.49 -5.68 -0.87
C ASN A 224 5.39 -5.11 -1.78
N LEU A 225 4.18 -4.95 -1.25
CA LEU A 225 3.05 -4.26 -1.87
C LEU A 225 2.61 -3.08 -0.99
N ARG A 226 2.16 -1.99 -1.62
CA ARG A 226 1.54 -0.86 -0.92
C ARG A 226 0.13 -1.20 -0.44
N LEU A 227 -0.15 -0.91 0.82
CA LEU A 227 -1.45 -0.97 1.45
C LEU A 227 -1.92 0.46 1.72
N GLU A 228 -3.02 0.85 1.08
CA GLU A 228 -3.70 2.13 1.30
C GLU A 228 -4.55 2.06 2.57
N THR A 229 -4.42 3.02 3.47
CA THR A 229 -5.15 3.03 4.75
C THR A 229 -5.91 4.32 5.01
N GLN A 230 -5.75 5.34 4.16
CA GLN A 230 -6.46 6.61 4.29
C GLN A 230 -7.94 6.47 3.92
N GLU A 231 -8.23 5.58 2.97
CA GLU A 231 -9.59 5.30 2.53
C GLU A 231 -10.24 4.18 3.37
N GLY A 232 -11.52 3.89 3.10
CA GLY A 232 -12.27 2.88 3.82
C GLY A 232 -12.70 3.28 5.26
N PRO A 233 -13.97 3.08 5.65
CA PRO A 233 -14.38 3.15 7.06
C PRO A 233 -13.85 1.94 7.86
N HIS A 234 -12.54 1.91 8.10
CA HIS A 234 -11.85 0.90 8.91
C HIS A 234 -10.92 1.56 9.94
N ARG A 235 -10.59 0.86 11.02
CA ARG A 235 -9.84 1.38 12.18
C ARG A 235 -8.33 1.55 11.96
N PHE A 236 -7.75 0.88 10.96
CA PHE A 236 -6.31 0.92 10.70
C PHE A 236 -5.90 2.20 9.96
N HIS A 237 -4.80 2.83 10.37
CA HIS A 237 -4.20 3.95 9.62
C HIS A 237 -2.80 4.28 10.10
N ASN A 238 -1.92 4.67 9.18
CA ASN A 238 -0.60 5.19 9.53
C ASN A 238 -0.55 6.70 9.34
N TYR A 239 0.03 7.37 10.33
CA TYR A 239 0.01 8.81 10.46
C TYR A 239 0.89 9.53 9.42
N TRP A 240 0.34 10.57 8.79
CA TRP A 240 1.11 11.68 8.21
C TRP A 240 1.23 12.88 9.18
N SER A 241 0.31 12.98 10.16
CA SER A 241 0.18 14.02 11.20
C SER A 241 0.29 13.41 12.60
N THR A 242 0.52 14.16 13.68
CA THR A 242 0.71 13.59 15.04
C THR A 242 -0.55 12.98 15.68
N THR A 243 -1.73 13.11 15.05
CA THR A 243 -3.02 12.69 15.62
C THR A 243 -3.86 11.94 14.57
N LEU A 244 -4.49 10.81 14.96
CA LEU A 244 -5.35 10.05 14.05
C LEU A 244 -6.70 10.76 13.92
N PRO A 245 -7.36 10.65 12.75
CA PRO A 245 -8.79 10.86 12.66
C PRO A 245 -9.51 10.02 13.72
N ALA A 246 -10.58 10.53 14.34
CA ALA A 246 -11.27 9.87 15.45
C ALA A 246 -11.78 8.44 15.13
N ASN A 247 -11.98 8.12 13.84
CA ASN A 247 -12.42 6.82 13.35
C ASN A 247 -11.27 5.86 12.96
N LYS A 248 -10.02 6.32 12.97
CA LYS A 248 -8.83 5.50 12.77
C LYS A 248 -8.16 5.34 14.14
N THR A 249 -8.23 4.17 14.76
CA THR A 249 -7.79 3.97 16.16
C THR A 249 -6.57 3.06 16.30
N THR A 250 -6.16 2.40 15.22
CA THR A 250 -5.11 1.37 15.25
C THR A 250 -3.98 1.72 14.27
N PRO A 251 -2.84 2.24 14.74
CA PRO A 251 -1.66 2.38 13.91
C PRO A 251 -1.03 1.02 13.60
N LEU A 252 -0.60 0.81 12.36
CA LEU A 252 0.16 -0.39 11.99
C LEU A 252 1.64 -0.19 12.31
N ASN A 253 2.26 -1.23 12.83
CA ASN A 253 3.68 -1.29 13.16
C ASN A 253 4.39 -2.32 12.28
N VAL A 254 5.70 -2.11 12.06
CA VAL A 254 6.52 -3.14 11.40
C VAL A 254 6.42 -4.44 12.21
N GLY A 255 6.19 -5.54 11.52
CA GLY A 255 5.98 -6.86 12.10
C GLY A 255 4.53 -7.26 12.28
N ASP A 256 3.57 -6.31 12.27
CA ASP A 256 2.15 -6.62 12.38
C ASP A 256 1.74 -7.60 11.28
N ARG A 257 0.92 -8.60 11.62
CA ARG A 257 0.51 -9.67 10.71
C ARG A 257 -0.99 -9.69 10.52
N PHE A 258 -1.41 -10.12 9.35
CA PHE A 258 -2.80 -10.42 9.03
C PHE A 258 -2.88 -11.80 8.38
N SER A 259 -3.87 -12.59 8.74
CA SER A 259 -4.12 -13.86 8.04
C SER A 259 -4.57 -13.59 6.60
N THR A 260 -5.36 -12.54 6.37
CA THR A 260 -5.75 -12.08 5.03
C THR A 260 -5.98 -10.58 5.02
N ILE A 261 -5.52 -9.90 3.97
CA ILE A 261 -5.99 -8.55 3.60
C ILE A 261 -6.71 -8.63 2.26
N LYS A 262 -7.90 -8.03 2.17
CA LYS A 262 -8.71 -7.93 0.94
C LYS A 262 -8.89 -6.47 0.54
N GLY A 263 -9.26 -6.23 -0.71
CA GLY A 263 -9.60 -4.88 -1.17
C GLY A 263 -9.68 -4.78 -2.68
N ILE A 264 -9.95 -3.58 -3.16
CA ILE A 264 -9.88 -3.26 -4.59
C ILE A 264 -8.44 -2.88 -4.92
N LEU A 265 -7.87 -3.44 -5.99
CA LEU A 265 -6.58 -2.98 -6.48
C LEU A 265 -6.73 -1.64 -7.21
N PHE A 266 -5.86 -0.69 -6.89
CA PHE A 266 -5.90 0.67 -7.41
C PHE A 266 -4.50 1.13 -7.82
N PHE A 267 -4.40 1.90 -8.91
CA PHE A 267 -3.13 2.46 -9.39
C PHE A 267 -3.11 4.00 -9.32
N SER A 268 -2.37 4.57 -8.38
CA SER A 268 -2.22 6.04 -8.35
C SER A 268 -0.81 6.44 -7.97
N PHE A 269 -0.41 7.65 -8.37
CA PHE A 269 0.93 8.19 -8.11
C PHE A 269 2.05 7.20 -8.49
N SER A 270 1.89 6.54 -9.63
CA SER A 270 2.82 5.53 -10.17
C SER A 270 2.94 4.22 -9.38
N ASN A 271 1.99 3.91 -8.48
CA ASN A 271 2.04 2.72 -7.66
C ASN A 271 0.71 1.95 -7.65
N TYR A 272 0.79 0.64 -7.82
CA TYR A 272 -0.31 -0.26 -7.43
C TYR A 272 -0.38 -0.37 -5.91
N LYS A 273 -1.59 -0.28 -5.39
CA LYS A 273 -1.90 -0.43 -3.97
C LYS A 273 -3.20 -1.19 -3.76
N ILE A 274 -3.26 -1.98 -2.70
CA ILE A 274 -4.51 -2.59 -2.25
C ILE A 274 -5.27 -1.58 -1.39
N VAL A 275 -6.56 -1.41 -1.66
CA VAL A 275 -7.45 -0.50 -0.92
C VAL A 275 -8.54 -1.32 -0.21
N PRO A 276 -8.36 -1.63 1.08
CA PRO A 276 -9.39 -2.25 1.90
C PRO A 276 -10.62 -1.35 2.04
N ARG A 277 -11.80 -1.96 2.08
CA ARG A 277 -13.07 -1.23 2.09
C ARG A 277 -13.56 -1.00 3.52
N LYS A 278 -13.44 -1.99 4.40
CA LYS A 278 -13.92 -1.96 5.80
C LYS A 278 -13.02 -2.79 6.72
N ASP A 279 -13.30 -2.78 8.02
CA ASP A 279 -12.61 -3.63 9.00
C ASP A 279 -12.61 -5.12 8.62
N ASP A 280 -13.69 -5.64 8.03
CA ASP A 280 -13.81 -7.05 7.62
C ASP A 280 -12.93 -7.44 6.42
N ASP A 281 -12.23 -6.47 5.82
CA ASP A 281 -11.17 -6.73 4.83
C ASP A 281 -9.80 -6.95 5.50
N PHE A 282 -9.65 -6.69 6.80
CA PHE A 282 -8.47 -6.97 7.61
C PHE A 282 -8.72 -8.17 8.54
N ILE A 283 -8.30 -9.36 8.14
CA ILE A 283 -8.62 -10.61 8.83
C ILE A 283 -7.41 -11.12 9.60
N GLY A 284 -7.62 -11.54 10.84
CA GLY A 284 -6.59 -12.19 11.66
C GLY A 284 -5.44 -11.25 12.05
N TYR A 285 -5.75 -9.98 12.32
CA TYR A 285 -4.77 -9.01 12.80
C TYR A 285 -4.07 -9.49 14.08
N GLN A 286 -2.75 -9.55 14.04
CA GLN A 286 -1.86 -9.88 15.14
C GLN A 286 -0.80 -8.79 15.21
N THR A 287 -0.58 -8.22 16.39
CA THR A 287 0.46 -7.20 16.56
C THR A 287 1.84 -7.82 16.42
N GLY A 288 2.71 -7.15 15.69
CA GLY A 288 4.12 -7.45 15.42
C GLY A 288 5.05 -7.14 16.56
N VAL A 289 4.49 -6.85 17.73
CA VAL A 289 5.19 -7.02 18.98
C VAL A 289 5.60 -8.49 18.98
N GLU A 290 6.84 -8.77 18.54
CA GLU A 290 7.59 -9.84 19.19
C GLU A 290 7.29 -9.61 20.66
N ASP A 291 6.78 -10.64 21.35
CA ASP A 291 6.99 -10.69 22.78
C ASP A 291 8.52 -10.52 22.93
N GLU A 292 9.00 -9.28 23.06
CA GLU A 292 10.24 -8.97 23.74
C GLU A 292 9.93 -9.54 25.10
N ALA A 293 10.28 -10.82 25.28
CA ALA A 293 9.88 -11.62 26.41
C ALA A 293 10.14 -10.74 27.63
N LEU A 294 9.05 -10.27 28.25
CA LEU A 294 9.14 -9.21 29.25
C LEU A 294 10.22 -9.65 30.21
N PRO A 295 11.30 -8.86 30.37
CA PRO A 295 12.54 -9.38 30.91
C PRO A 295 12.27 -10.15 32.19
N ASP A 296 12.82 -11.36 32.29
CA ASP A 296 12.60 -12.25 33.43
C ASP A 296 13.61 -11.99 34.56
N ARG A 297 14.66 -11.21 34.27
CA ARG A 297 15.71 -10.83 35.22
C ARG A 297 16.20 -9.39 35.01
N PHE A 298 16.75 -8.83 36.08
CA PHE A 298 17.47 -7.57 36.03
C PHE A 298 18.75 -7.73 35.22
N ILE A 299 18.99 -6.84 34.26
CA ILE A 299 20.21 -6.82 33.45
C ILE A 299 20.67 -5.38 33.30
N LEU A 300 21.95 -5.09 33.55
CA LEU A 300 22.61 -3.89 33.07
C LEU A 300 23.54 -4.28 31.94
N LYS A 301 23.24 -3.85 30.71
CA LYS A 301 24.04 -4.18 29.53
C LYS A 301 25.29 -3.32 29.49
N GLN A 302 26.29 -3.79 28.73
CA GLN A 302 27.44 -2.97 28.39
C GLN A 302 26.98 -1.80 27.50
N ASN A 303 27.45 -0.60 27.79
CA ASN A 303 27.14 0.57 27.00
C ASN A 303 27.71 0.41 25.58
N TYR A 304 27.01 0.93 24.58
CA TYR A 304 27.46 0.89 23.19
C TYR A 304 27.33 2.26 22.52
N PRO A 305 28.37 2.73 21.80
CA PRO A 305 29.71 2.13 21.70
C PRO A 305 30.49 2.14 23.03
N ASN A 306 31.53 1.31 23.16
CA ASN A 306 32.49 1.38 24.25
C ASN A 306 33.85 0.78 23.80
N PRO A 307 34.93 1.57 23.66
CA PRO A 307 35.02 2.99 24.01
C PRO A 307 34.09 3.92 23.19
N PHE A 308 33.75 5.08 23.72
CA PHE A 308 32.81 6.04 23.10
C PHE A 308 33.36 7.47 23.02
N ASN A 309 32.84 8.30 22.12
CA ASN A 309 33.22 9.72 21.96
C ASN A 309 32.10 10.55 21.29
N PRO A 310 31.55 11.60 21.92
CA PRO A 310 31.38 11.78 23.36
C PRO A 310 30.10 11.09 23.86
N SER A 311 29.38 10.34 23.01
CA SER A 311 28.07 9.77 23.31
C SER A 311 28.02 8.24 23.27
N THR A 312 27.17 7.67 24.12
CA THR A 312 26.90 6.23 24.21
C THR A 312 25.46 5.98 24.67
N ILE A 313 24.95 4.78 24.44
CA ILE A 313 23.67 4.30 25.00
C ILE A 313 23.95 3.30 26.13
N ILE A 314 23.25 3.46 27.25
CA ILE A 314 23.21 2.50 28.36
C ILE A 314 21.85 1.82 28.34
N GLU A 315 21.83 0.48 28.29
CA GLU A 315 20.57 -0.29 28.30
C GLU A 315 20.46 -1.14 29.56
N TYR A 316 19.25 -1.26 30.10
CA TYR A 316 18.96 -2.16 31.20
C TYR A 316 17.53 -2.72 31.16
N ASN A 317 17.34 -3.84 31.86
CA ASN A 317 16.11 -4.60 31.91
C ASN A 317 15.56 -4.60 33.34
N LEU A 318 14.26 -4.37 33.51
CA LEU A 318 13.54 -4.49 34.79
C LEU A 318 12.50 -5.61 34.69
N PRO A 319 12.62 -6.70 35.47
CA PRO A 319 11.68 -7.82 35.44
C PRO A 319 10.43 -7.62 36.30
N GLU A 320 10.41 -6.57 37.11
CA GLU A 320 9.30 -6.15 37.95
C GLU A 320 9.32 -4.62 38.06
N ASN A 321 8.21 -4.03 38.51
CA ASN A 321 8.18 -2.59 38.78
C ASN A 321 9.14 -2.27 39.93
N ALA A 322 9.99 -1.26 39.77
CA ALA A 322 11.02 -0.94 40.75
C ALA A 322 11.31 0.56 40.78
N VAL A 323 11.79 1.01 41.94
CA VAL A 323 12.45 2.32 42.05
C VAL A 323 13.91 2.14 41.62
N VAL A 324 14.35 2.92 40.64
CA VAL A 324 15.63 2.74 39.97
C VAL A 324 16.49 4.00 40.09
N THR A 325 17.79 3.79 40.30
CA THR A 325 18.80 4.84 40.29
C THR A 325 19.94 4.42 39.37
N LEU A 326 20.27 5.27 38.40
CA LEU A 326 21.36 5.06 37.44
C LEU A 326 22.35 6.22 37.56
N LYS A 327 23.57 5.93 38.00
CA LYS A 327 24.62 6.92 38.27
C LYS A 327 25.93 6.57 37.60
N ILE A 328 26.73 7.59 37.33
CA ILE A 328 28.08 7.49 36.77
C ILE A 328 29.08 7.97 37.82
N TYR A 329 30.17 7.23 37.93
CA TYR A 329 31.27 7.43 38.87
C TYR A 329 32.61 7.47 38.13
N ASP A 330 33.56 8.22 38.66
CA ASP A 330 34.95 8.19 38.21
C ASP A 330 35.77 7.04 38.85
N LEU A 331 37.05 6.94 38.50
CA LEU A 331 37.99 5.95 39.03
C LEU A 331 38.16 6.01 40.57
N MET A 332 37.90 7.15 41.19
CA MET A 332 37.97 7.33 42.65
C MET A 332 36.63 7.00 43.34
N GLY A 333 35.61 6.60 42.58
CA GLY A 333 34.26 6.33 43.09
C GLY A 333 33.44 7.59 43.37
N ARG A 334 33.88 8.76 42.89
CA ARG A 334 33.10 10.01 43.03
C ARG A 334 31.99 10.02 42.00
N GLU A 335 30.78 10.34 42.41
CA GLU A 335 29.66 10.55 41.51
C GLU A 335 29.94 11.76 40.61
N VAL A 336 29.87 11.55 39.30
CA VAL A 336 30.09 12.62 38.31
C VAL A 336 28.82 13.00 37.56
N LYS A 337 27.83 12.10 37.47
CA LYS A 337 26.55 12.36 36.81
C LYS A 337 25.48 11.38 37.28
N THR A 338 24.27 11.87 37.51
CA THR A 338 23.07 11.05 37.75
C THR A 338 22.19 11.07 36.51
N LEU A 339 21.83 9.89 35.99
CA LEU A 339 20.98 9.73 34.80
C LEU A 339 19.52 9.45 35.17
N VAL A 340 19.31 8.67 36.23
CA VAL A 340 18.00 8.35 36.81
C VAL A 340 18.14 8.49 38.32
N ASN A 341 17.25 9.23 38.97
CA ASN A 341 17.34 9.49 40.41
C ASN A 341 16.13 8.98 41.18
N SER A 342 16.20 7.72 41.64
CA SER A 342 15.16 7.09 42.46
C SER A 342 13.77 7.21 41.82
N GLU A 343 13.68 6.88 40.53
CA GLU A 343 12.44 7.00 39.76
C GLU A 343 11.69 5.67 39.76
N TYR A 344 10.36 5.73 39.92
CA TYR A 344 9.51 4.56 39.77
C TYR A 344 9.37 4.20 38.29
N GLN A 345 9.78 2.99 37.91
CA GLN A 345 9.74 2.46 36.56
C GLN A 345 9.00 1.12 36.54
N THR A 346 8.16 0.89 35.54
CA THR A 346 7.42 -0.37 35.36
C THR A 346 8.32 -1.48 34.80
N LYS A 347 7.87 -2.74 34.84
CA LYS A 347 8.55 -3.85 34.14
C LYS A 347 8.79 -3.49 32.67
N GLY A 348 10.01 -3.66 32.15
CA GLY A 348 10.34 -3.30 30.77
C GLY A 348 11.84 -3.20 30.46
N LEU A 349 12.13 -2.82 29.22
CA LEU A 349 13.48 -2.50 28.74
C LEU A 349 13.66 -0.98 28.67
N TYR A 350 14.81 -0.50 29.13
CA TYR A 350 15.12 0.93 29.22
C TYR A 350 16.43 1.24 28.49
N LYS A 351 16.45 2.36 27.77
CA LYS A 351 17.63 2.89 27.09
C LYS A 351 17.86 4.33 27.50
N TYR A 352 19.08 4.64 27.93
CA TYR A 352 19.50 5.99 28.31
C TYR A 352 20.62 6.46 27.40
N PHE A 353 20.39 7.60 26.73
CA PHE A 353 21.41 8.28 25.96
C PHE A 353 22.29 9.11 26.92
N LEU A 354 23.59 8.85 26.89
CA LEU A 354 24.58 9.64 27.60
C LEU A 354 25.38 10.45 26.59
N ASN A 355 25.34 11.78 26.73
CA ASN A 355 26.38 12.67 26.21
C ASN A 355 27.30 13.04 27.38
N ALA A 356 28.59 12.76 27.22
CA ALA A 356 29.65 13.03 28.20
C ALA A 356 30.61 14.12 27.72
N GLY A 357 30.12 15.05 26.88
CA GLY A 357 30.91 16.14 26.32
C GLY A 357 31.56 17.05 27.37
N GLU A 358 31.08 17.06 28.61
CA GLU A 358 31.63 17.78 29.75
C GLU A 358 32.68 16.99 30.55
N LEU A 359 32.83 15.69 30.31
CA LEU A 359 33.77 14.82 31.02
C LEU A 359 35.12 14.73 30.29
N SER A 360 36.19 14.47 31.04
CA SER A 360 37.53 14.26 30.48
C SER A 360 37.68 12.82 29.96
N SER A 361 38.58 12.57 29.01
CA SER A 361 38.88 11.21 28.56
C SER A 361 39.36 10.36 29.73
N GLY A 362 38.89 9.12 29.82
CA GLY A 362 39.22 8.25 30.93
C GLY A 362 38.26 7.09 31.13
N VAL A 363 38.48 6.37 32.22
CA VAL A 363 37.64 5.24 32.64
C VAL A 363 36.60 5.74 33.62
N TYR A 364 35.35 5.35 33.38
CA TYR A 364 34.21 5.62 34.25
C TYR A 364 33.46 4.33 34.55
N PHE A 365 32.68 4.36 35.61
CA PHE A 365 31.79 3.26 35.99
C PHE A 365 30.36 3.78 36.04
N TYR A 366 29.40 3.02 35.52
CA TYR A 366 28.00 3.32 35.71
C TYR A 366 27.34 2.18 36.49
N GLN A 367 26.49 2.55 37.44
CA GLN A 367 25.81 1.63 38.32
C GLN A 367 24.31 1.82 38.22
N LEU A 368 23.61 0.70 37.98
CA LEU A 368 22.17 0.59 38.14
C LEU A 368 21.87 0.01 39.52
N LYS A 369 21.00 0.67 40.28
CA LYS A 369 20.56 0.21 41.60
C LYS A 369 19.03 0.23 41.69
N SER A 370 18.48 -0.81 42.28
CA SER A 370 17.11 -0.90 42.80
C SER A 370 17.14 -1.56 44.18
N ASP A 371 15.98 -1.77 44.80
CA ASP A 371 15.88 -2.40 46.13
C ASP A 371 16.51 -3.79 46.19
N LYS A 372 16.41 -4.57 45.10
CA LYS A 372 16.86 -5.97 45.03
C LYS A 372 18.02 -6.21 44.05
N PHE A 373 18.48 -5.18 43.33
CA PHE A 373 19.50 -5.33 42.29
C PHE A 373 20.53 -4.21 42.35
N SER A 374 21.81 -4.56 42.21
CA SER A 374 22.87 -3.59 41.95
C SER A 374 23.86 -4.20 40.98
N SER A 375 24.13 -3.50 39.88
CA SER A 375 25.13 -3.90 38.89
C SER A 375 25.91 -2.70 38.42
N THR A 376 27.22 -2.88 38.28
CA THR A 376 28.15 -1.86 37.82
C THR A 376 28.85 -2.34 36.55
N LYS A 377 29.04 -1.44 35.58
CA LYS A 377 29.76 -1.70 34.34
C LYS A 377 30.77 -0.60 34.07
N LYS A 378 31.84 -0.94 33.36
CA LYS A 378 32.95 -0.05 33.03
C LYS A 378 32.74 0.54 31.63
N MET A 379 32.93 1.86 31.49
CA MET A 379 32.93 2.56 30.22
C MET A 379 34.21 3.37 30.03
N ILE A 380 34.64 3.52 28.78
CA ILE A 380 35.86 4.25 28.40
C ILE A 380 35.45 5.39 27.47
N LEU A 381 35.66 6.63 27.92
CA LEU A 381 35.47 7.82 27.13
C LEU A 381 36.78 8.18 26.44
N LEU A 382 36.76 8.23 25.10
CA LEU A 382 37.84 8.74 24.27
C LEU A 382 37.49 10.17 23.84
N ARG A 383 38.49 11.02 23.73
CA ARG A 383 38.43 12.26 22.95
C ARG A 383 39.50 12.22 21.90
#